data_AF-M4BA03-F1
#
_entry.id   AF-M4BA03-F1
#
_cell.length_a   1.000
_cell.length_b   1.000
_cell.length_c   1.000
_cell.angle_alpha   90.00
_cell.angle_beta   90.00
_cell.angle_gamma   90.00
#
_symmetry.space_group_name_H-M   'P 1'
#
loop_
_entity.id
_entity.type
_entity.pdbx_description
1 polymer ?
#
loop_
_entity_poly.entity_id
_entity_poly.type
_entity_poly.pdbx_seq_one_letter_code
_entity_poly.pdbx_strand_id
1 'polypeptide(L)' 'MANLTYSHPRAYGKDSRHCRVCKTTRGLIRKYNLNMCRRCFRERATDIGFVKDPLAYTNSPLHHL' A
#
# COMPACT_ATOMS: atom_id res chain seq x y z
N MET A 1 33.17 16.30 11.24
CA MET A 1 32.52 15.02 11.59
C MET A 1 31.37 14.81 10.60
N ALA A 2 31.39 13.73 9.83
CA ALA A 2 30.32 13.47 8.88
C ALA A 2 29.06 13.00 9.62
N ASN A 3 27.90 13.55 9.26
CA ASN A 3 26.62 13.15 9.82
C ASN A 3 26.24 11.78 9.24
N LEU A 4 26.42 10.71 10.03
CA LEU A 4 26.22 9.32 9.61
C LEU A 4 24.75 8.88 9.58
N THR A 5 23.80 9.80 9.85
CA THR A 5 22.38 9.48 9.82
C THR A 5 21.89 9.29 8.39
N TYR A 6 20.96 8.35 8.19
CA TYR A 6 20.37 8.06 6.87
C TYR A 6 21.38 7.57 5.80
N SER A 7 22.56 7.08 6.19
CA SER A 7 23.60 6.58 5.27
C SER A 7 23.24 5.26 4.56
N HIS A 8 22.34 4.46 5.12
CA HIS A 8 21.98 3.15 4.57
C HIS A 8 21.07 3.28 3.33
N PRO A 9 21.41 2.68 2.17
CA PRO A 9 20.57 2.73 0.98
C PRO A 9 19.24 2.00 1.20
N ARG A 10 18.14 2.59 0.72
CA ARG A 10 16.75 2.08 0.87
C ARG A 10 16.07 1.82 -0.47
N ALA A 11 16.82 1.29 -1.44
CA ALA A 11 16.29 1.00 -2.77
C ALA A 11 15.22 -0.12 -2.76
N TYR A 12 15.28 -1.01 -1.78
CA TYR A 12 14.39 -2.17 -1.65
C TYR A 12 13.94 -2.41 -0.20
N GLY A 13 13.07 -3.40 -0.01
CA GLY A 13 12.53 -3.74 1.31
C GLY A 13 11.40 -2.82 1.76
N LYS A 14 11.08 -2.87 3.05
CA LYS A 14 9.88 -2.24 3.60
C LYS A 14 9.93 -0.71 3.59
N ASP A 15 11.09 -0.14 3.89
CA ASP A 15 11.25 1.31 3.99
C ASP A 15 11.52 1.97 2.63
N SER A 16 11.69 1.18 1.56
CA SER A 16 11.79 1.71 0.20
C SER A 16 10.50 2.34 -0.31
N ARG A 17 9.36 1.96 0.28
CA ARG A 17 8.03 2.31 -0.22
C ARG A 17 7.13 2.69 0.93
N HIS A 18 6.32 3.71 0.69
CA HIS A 18 5.36 4.20 1.65
C HIS A 18 4.02 4.44 0.97
N CYS A 19 2.94 4.43 1.74
CA CYS A 19 1.63 4.76 1.24
C CYS A 19 1.61 6.20 0.69
N ARG A 20 1.03 6.37 -0.49
CA ARG A 20 0.87 7.69 -1.12
C ARG A 20 0.10 8.70 -0.26
N VAL A 21 -0.85 8.24 0.56
CA VAL A 21 -1.73 9.08 1.39
C VAL A 21 -1.15 9.31 2.79
N CYS A 22 -0.98 8.25 3.59
CA CYS A 22 -0.61 8.38 5.01
C CYS A 22 0.89 8.14 5.31
N LYS A 23 1.72 7.94 4.28
CA LYS A 23 3.18 7.67 4.41
C LYS A 23 3.56 6.47 5.28
N THR A 24 2.62 5.62 5.68
CA THR A 24 2.93 4.38 6.40
C THR A 24 3.64 3.38 5.49
N THR A 25 4.57 2.60 6.07
CA THR A 25 5.22 1.48 5.39
C THR A 25 4.53 0.14 5.70
N ARG A 26 3.44 0.15 6.47
CA ARG A 26 2.72 -1.05 6.95
C ARG A 26 1.50 -1.32 6.08
N GLY A 27 1.26 -2.60 5.74
CA GLY A 27 0.05 -3.02 5.02
C GLY A 27 -0.14 -2.33 3.67
N LEU A 28 0.95 -2.15 2.92
CA LEU A 28 0.95 -1.50 1.63
C LEU A 28 0.44 -2.47 0.55
N ILE A 29 -0.65 -2.11 -0.11
CA ILE A 29 -1.18 -2.80 -1.27
C ILE A 29 -0.31 -2.45 -2.48
N ARG A 30 0.41 -3.44 -3.00
CA ARG A 30 1.35 -3.31 -4.13
C ARG A 30 0.78 -3.82 -5.45
N LYS A 31 -0.37 -4.52 -5.42
CA LYS A 31 -1.04 -5.00 -6.64
C LYS A 31 -1.45 -3.82 -7.50
N TYR A 32 -1.36 -3.96 -8.82
CA TYR A 32 -1.73 -2.94 -9.80
C TYR A 32 -1.05 -1.57 -9.61
N ASN A 33 0.12 -1.51 -8.95
CA ASN A 33 0.88 -0.28 -8.68
C ASN A 33 0.12 0.80 -7.87
N LEU A 34 -0.91 0.41 -7.09
CA LEU A 34 -1.69 1.29 -6.22
C LEU A 34 -0.82 2.01 -5.16
N ASN A 35 0.13 1.29 -4.55
CA ASN A 35 1.04 1.80 -3.50
C ASN A 35 0.26 2.54 -2.38
N MET A 36 -0.84 1.95 -1.93
CA MET A 36 -1.75 2.53 -0.94
C MET A 36 -1.90 1.61 0.27
N CYS A 37 -2.02 2.16 1.47
CA CYS A 37 -2.20 1.38 2.69
C CYS A 37 -3.60 0.73 2.72
N ARG A 38 -3.78 -0.45 3.34
CA ARG A 38 -5.09 -1.11 3.38
C ARG A 38 -6.22 -0.27 4.00
N ARG A 39 -5.91 0.62 4.95
CA ARG A 39 -6.89 1.53 5.57
C ARG A 39 -7.34 2.60 4.57
N CYS A 40 -6.35 3.28 3.99
CA CYS A 40 -6.48 4.30 2.96
C CYS A 40 -7.23 3.79 1.72
N PHE A 41 -6.96 2.53 1.34
CA PHE A 41 -7.61 1.88 0.21
C PHE A 41 -9.09 1.64 0.49
N ARG A 42 -9.47 1.17 1.68
CA ARG A 42 -10.88 0.95 2.03
C ARG A 42 -11.69 2.24 2.04
N GLU A 43 -11.10 3.36 2.46
CA GLU A 43 -11.74 4.68 2.44
C GLU A 43 -12.04 5.19 1.02
N ARG A 44 -11.18 4.85 0.05
CA ARG A 44 -11.22 5.38 -1.34
C ARG A 44 -11.57 4.32 -2.38
N ALA A 45 -11.91 3.11 -1.96
CA ALA A 45 -12.13 1.97 -2.86
C ALA A 45 -13.24 2.28 -3.87
N THR A 46 -14.33 2.90 -3.42
CA THR A 46 -15.47 3.30 -4.25
C THR A 46 -15.08 4.32 -5.31
N ASP A 47 -14.28 5.32 -4.94
CA ASP A 47 -13.86 6.42 -5.83
C ASP A 47 -12.87 5.94 -6.90
N ILE A 48 -12.08 4.91 -6.57
CA ILE A 48 -11.18 4.25 -7.52
C ILE A 48 -11.97 3.32 -8.47
N GLY A 49 -13.23 3.00 -8.15
CA GLY A 49 -14.09 2.11 -8.95
C GLY A 49 -14.06 0.64 -8.50
N PHE A 50 -13.53 0.33 -7.32
CA PHE A 50 -13.63 -1.01 -6.75
C PHE A 50 -15.00 -1.19 -6.09
N VAL A 51 -15.84 -2.04 -6.70
CA VAL A 51 -17.14 -2.46 -6.16
C VAL A 51 -17.01 -3.83 -5.51
N LYS A 52 -17.65 -4.01 -4.35
CA LYS A 52 -17.73 -5.32 -3.68
C LYS A 52 -18.82 -6.14 -4.35
N ASP A 53 -18.44 -7.04 -5.25
CA ASP A 53 -19.35 -8.03 -5.82
C ASP A 53 -19.58 -9.17 -4.80
N PRO A 54 -20.83 -9.41 -4.35
CA PRO A 54 -21.15 -10.49 -3.41
C PRO A 54 -20.92 -11.90 -3.97
N LEU A 55 -20.80 -12.08 -5.30
CA LEU A 55 -20.61 -13.38 -5.94
C LEU A 55 -19.15 -13.67 -6.33
N ALA A 56 -18.30 -12.65 -6.42
CA ALA A 56 -16.90 -12.76 -6.84
C ALA A 56 -15.90 -12.56 -5.69
N TYR A 57 -16.07 -13.29 -4.59
CA TYR A 57 -15.20 -13.17 -3.41
C TYR A 57 -13.76 -13.69 -3.65
N THR A 58 -13.55 -14.55 -4.66
CA THR A 58 -12.28 -15.28 -4.86
C THR A 58 -11.19 -14.50 -5.61
N ASN A 59 -11.53 -13.43 -6.33
CA ASN A 59 -10.56 -12.61 -7.08
C ASN A 59 -10.35 -11.20 -6.50
N SER A 60 -11.05 -10.85 -5.42
CA SER A 60 -10.90 -9.54 -4.79
C SER A 60 -9.54 -9.45 -4.08
N PRO A 61 -8.74 -8.39 -4.32
CA PRO A 61 -7.49 -8.18 -3.58
C PRO A 61 -7.71 -8.00 -2.07
N LEU A 62 -8.96 -7.78 -1.64
CA LEU A 62 -9.38 -7.70 -0.23
C LEU A 62 -9.44 -9.07 0.46
N HIS A 63 -9.51 -10.19 -0.26
CA HIS A 63 -9.61 -11.52 0.37
C HIS A 63 -8.32 -11.96 1.09
N HIS A 64 -7.17 -11.44 0.65
CA HIS A 64 -5.85 -11.81 1.20
C HIS A 64 -5.11 -10.62 1.87
N LEU A 65 -5.86 -9.58 2.28
CA LEU A 65 -5.32 -8.36 2.93
C LEU A 65 -5.73 -8.21 4.40
#